data_AF-A0A136JRK8-F1
#
_entry.id   AF-A0A136JRK8-F1
#
_cell.length_a   1.000
_cell.length_b   1.000
_cell.length_c   1.000
_cell.angle_alpha   90.00
_cell.angle_beta   90.00
_cell.angle_gamma   90.00
#
_symmetry.space_group_name_H-M   'P 1'
#
loop_
_entity.id
_entity.type
_entity.pdbx_description
1 polymer ?
#
loop_
_entity_poly.entity_id
_entity_poly.type
_entity_poly.pdbx_seq_one_letter_code
_entity_poly.pdbx_strand_id
1 'polypeptide(L)'
;MQYFPIFVINLPTATERRLVVEKQLNSLGADYEIVEGVFGNDQRVVERYDDELAITERKKSLITGEKGCALAHALLYERMVKENIPLALIMEDDIVLPKNFFTNS
;
A
#
# COMPACT_ATOMS: atom_id res chain seq x y z
N MET A 1 -22.03 4.26 5.30
CA MET A 1 -21.19 3.78 6.43
C MET A 1 -20.05 3.01 5.83
N GLN A 2 -18.82 3.33 6.22
CA GLN A 2 -17.64 2.55 5.84
C GLN A 2 -17.54 1.31 6.73
N TYR A 3 -17.41 0.13 6.12
CA TYR A 3 -17.47 -1.16 6.83
C TYR A 3 -16.08 -1.79 7.08
N PHE A 4 -15.02 -1.20 6.54
CA PHE A 4 -13.64 -1.65 6.67
C PHE A 4 -12.68 -0.47 6.56
N PRO A 5 -11.51 -0.50 7.22
CA PRO A 5 -10.50 0.54 7.05
C PRO A 5 -10.03 0.64 5.61
N ILE A 6 -9.76 1.86 5.16
CA ILE A 6 -9.04 2.13 3.92
C ILE A 6 -7.65 2.64 4.28
N PHE A 7 -6.63 1.95 3.78
CA PHE A 7 -5.24 2.35 3.91
C PHE A 7 -4.70 2.80 2.57
N VAL A 8 -3.94 3.88 2.55
CA VAL A 8 -3.22 4.36 1.37
C VAL A 8 -1.74 4.34 1.69
N ILE A 9 -0.99 3.47 1.01
CA ILE A 9 0.46 3.42 1.11
C ILE A 9 1.04 4.57 0.28
N ASN A 10 1.86 5.40 0.90
CA ASN A 10 2.50 6.54 0.25
C ASN A 10 3.90 6.75 0.81
N LEU A 11 4.88 6.97 -0.08
CA LEU A 11 6.21 7.40 0.36
C LEU A 11 6.14 8.86 0.85
N PRO A 12 6.78 9.23 1.98
CA PRO A 12 6.75 10.60 2.50
C PRO A 12 7.19 11.67 1.49
N THR A 13 8.08 11.30 0.56
CA THR A 13 8.59 12.18 -0.50
C THR A 13 7.65 12.32 -1.69
N ALA A 14 6.66 11.44 -1.86
CA ALA A 14 5.73 11.43 -2.97
C ALA A 14 4.50 12.34 -2.69
N THR A 15 4.77 13.61 -2.41
CA THR A 15 3.76 14.59 -1.96
C THR A 15 2.71 14.90 -3.03
N GLU A 16 3.10 15.00 -4.29
CA GLU A 16 2.15 15.27 -5.39
C GLU A 16 1.16 14.11 -5.57
N ARG A 17 1.65 12.87 -5.56
CA ARG A 17 0.80 11.67 -5.66
C ARG A 17 -0.15 11.56 -4.47
N ARG A 18 0.35 11.84 -3.26
CA ARG A 18 -0.47 11.94 -2.05
C ARG A 18 -1.63 12.92 -2.23
N LEU A 19 -1.36 14.14 -2.68
CA LEU A 19 -2.41 15.14 -2.89
C LEU A 19 -3.47 14.68 -3.91
N VAL A 20 -3.06 13.95 -4.95
CA VAL A 20 -3.97 13.40 -5.97
C VAL A 20 -4.89 12.34 -5.38
N VAL A 21 -4.36 11.35 -4.65
CA VAL A 21 -5.18 10.29 -4.04
C VAL A 21 -6.07 10.83 -2.92
N GLU A 22 -5.55 11.74 -2.07
CA GLU A 22 -6.34 12.40 -1.02
C GLU A 22 -7.53 13.16 -1.62
N LYS A 23 -7.31 13.91 -2.72
CA LYS A 23 -8.40 14.62 -3.41
C LYS A 23 -9.46 13.66 -3.95
N GLN A 24 -9.06 12.53 -4.53
CA GLN A 24 -9.99 11.52 -5.05
C GLN A 24 -10.83 10.91 -3.93
N LEU A 25 -10.20 10.43 -2.85
CA LEU A 25 -10.89 9.82 -1.71
C LEU A 25 -11.80 10.81 -0.97
N ASN A 26 -11.35 12.06 -0.80
CA ASN A 26 -12.17 13.12 -0.22
C ASN A 26 -13.41 13.40 -1.09
N SER A 27 -13.26 13.40 -2.43
CA SER A 27 -14.40 13.60 -3.34
C SER A 27 -15.40 12.46 -3.31
N LEU A 28 -14.94 11.26 -2.95
CA LEU A 28 -15.75 10.07 -2.75
C LEU A 28 -16.35 9.97 -1.34
N GLY A 29 -16.02 10.90 -0.43
CA GLY A 29 -16.49 10.90 0.95
C GLY A 29 -15.99 9.71 1.77
N ALA A 30 -14.81 9.18 1.45
CA ALA A 30 -14.20 8.05 2.14
C ALA A 30 -13.29 8.52 3.28
N ASP A 31 -13.38 7.87 4.44
CA ASP A 31 -12.38 7.98 5.50
C ASP A 31 -11.22 7.03 5.21
N TYR A 32 -9.98 7.47 5.42
CA TYR A 32 -8.78 6.66 5.14
C TYR A 32 -7.63 7.05 6.05
N GLU A 33 -6.64 6.16 6.13
CA GLU A 33 -5.37 6.39 6.80
C GLU A 33 -4.22 6.33 5.79
N ILE A 34 -3.33 7.32 5.84
CA ILE A 34 -2.06 7.27 5.10
C ILE A 34 -1.07 6.41 5.90
N VAL A 35 -0.63 5.33 5.27
CA VAL A 35 0.41 4.44 5.79
C VAL A 35 1.72 4.79 5.12
N GLU A 36 2.77 4.96 5.91
CA GLU A 36 4.10 5.29 5.40
C GLU A 36 4.67 4.12 4.58
N GLY A 37 4.93 4.37 3.30
CA GLY A 37 5.59 3.43 2.40
C GLY A 37 7.06 3.25 2.76
N VAL A 38 7.66 2.16 2.27
CA VAL A 38 9.07 1.83 2.53
C VAL A 38 9.89 2.01 1.26
N PHE A 39 11.02 2.69 1.37
CA PHE A 39 11.97 2.78 0.27
C PHE A 39 12.60 1.41 0.00
N GLY A 40 12.77 1.07 -1.27
CA GLY A 40 13.31 -0.23 -1.68
C GLY A 40 14.74 -0.53 -1.23
N ASN A 41 15.51 0.50 -0.87
CA ASN A 41 16.87 0.41 -0.34
C ASN A 41 16.93 0.49 1.19
N ASP A 42 15.78 0.51 1.87
CA ASP A 42 15.72 0.44 3.33
C ASP A 42 16.34 -0.87 3.82
N GLN A 43 17.10 -0.80 4.91
CA GLN A 43 17.79 -1.96 5.48
C GLN A 43 16.81 -3.10 5.81
N ARG A 44 15.59 -2.78 6.26
CA ARG A 44 14.55 -3.79 6.55
C ARG A 44 14.14 -4.59 5.32
N VAL A 45 14.22 -3.98 4.12
CA VAL A 45 13.99 -4.68 2.85
C VAL A 45 15.11 -5.67 2.60
N VAL A 46 16.35 -5.23 2.73
CA VAL A 46 17.54 -6.07 2.52
C VAL A 46 17.55 -7.26 3.47
N GLU A 47 17.13 -7.06 4.73
CA GLU A 47 17.10 -8.12 5.74
C GLU A 47 15.98 -9.15 5.54
N ARG A 48 14.87 -8.76 4.90
CA ARG A 48 13.68 -9.62 4.76
C ARG A 48 13.51 -10.21 3.36
N TYR A 49 14.15 -9.64 2.35
CA TYR A 49 13.99 -10.06 0.96
C TYR A 49 15.17 -10.91 0.50
N ASP A 50 14.89 -12.13 0.05
CA ASP A 50 15.88 -13.05 -0.49
C ASP A 50 15.78 -13.11 -2.02
N ASP A 51 16.77 -12.50 -2.69
CA ASP A 51 16.86 -12.48 -4.15
C ASP A 51 17.05 -13.88 -4.75
N GLU A 52 17.84 -14.76 -4.12
CA GLU A 52 18.14 -16.09 -4.63
C GLU A 52 16.91 -16.99 -4.56
N LEU A 53 16.20 -16.93 -3.42
CA LEU A 53 14.94 -17.64 -3.24
C LEU A 53 13.87 -17.12 -4.21
N ALA A 54 13.76 -15.80 -4.39
CA ALA A 54 12.81 -15.22 -5.34
C ALA A 54 13.08 -15.67 -6.78
N ILE A 55 14.35 -15.71 -7.20
CA ILE A 55 14.72 -16.20 -8.53
C ILE A 55 14.41 -17.70 -8.67
N THR A 56 14.71 -18.50 -7.65
CA THR A 56 14.43 -19.94 -7.65
C THR A 56 12.93 -20.23 -7.77
N GLU A 57 12.11 -19.60 -6.93
CA GLU A 57 10.68 -19.91 -6.79
C GLU A 57 9.80 -19.17 -7.80
N ARG A 58 10.19 -17.95 -8.18
CA ARG A 58 9.38 -17.04 -9.01
C ARG A 58 10.01 -16.67 -10.34
N LYS A 59 11.20 -17.21 -10.66
CA LYS A 59 11.96 -16.98 -11.91
C LYS A 59 12.39 -15.53 -12.15
N LYS A 60 12.18 -14.64 -11.18
CA LYS A 60 12.62 -13.24 -11.22
C LYS A 60 12.73 -12.69 -9.81
N SER A 61 13.63 -11.74 -9.63
CA SER A 61 13.61 -10.88 -8.46
C SER A 61 12.76 -9.63 -8.72
N LEU A 62 12.20 -9.08 -7.65
CA LEU A 62 11.57 -7.77 -7.63
C LEU A 62 12.62 -6.68 -7.86
N ILE A 63 12.24 -5.63 -8.59
CA ILE A 63 13.06 -4.42 -8.66
C ILE A 63 13.05 -3.69 -7.31
N THR A 64 14.02 -2.81 -7.07
CA THR A 64 14.16 -2.08 -5.79
C THR A 64 12.85 -1.48 -5.30
N GLY A 65 12.13 -0.74 -6.15
CA GLY A 65 10.84 -0.14 -5.78
C GLY A 65 9.77 -1.18 -5.40
N GLU A 66 9.69 -2.29 -6.13
CA GLU A 66 8.75 -3.38 -5.84
C GLU A 66 9.07 -4.05 -4.49
N LYS A 67 10.35 -4.18 -4.11
CA LYS A 67 10.73 -4.71 -2.80
C LYS A 67 10.25 -3.83 -1.65
N GLY A 68 10.37 -2.50 -1.82
CA GLY A 68 9.86 -1.53 -0.85
C GLY A 68 8.33 -1.57 -0.71
N CYS A 69 7.61 -1.61 -1.83
CA CYS A 69 6.16 -1.81 -1.86
C CYS A 69 5.77 -3.12 -1.15
N ALA A 70 6.39 -4.25 -1.52
CA ALA A 70 6.10 -5.55 -0.91
C ALA A 70 6.30 -5.53 0.62
N LEU A 71 7.35 -4.87 1.11
CA LEU A 71 7.57 -4.74 2.55
C LEU A 71 6.52 -3.85 3.22
N ALA A 72 6.13 -2.73 2.62
CA ALA A 72 5.08 -1.87 3.16
C ALA A 72 3.75 -2.62 3.33
N HIS A 73 3.37 -3.43 2.32
CA HIS A 73 2.21 -4.33 2.43
C HIS A 73 2.38 -5.36 3.53
N ALA A 74 3.54 -6.02 3.61
CA ALA A 74 3.81 -7.03 4.64
C ALA A 74 3.70 -6.46 6.06
N LEU A 75 4.24 -5.25 6.30
CA LEU A 75 4.11 -4.57 7.60
C LEU A 75 2.67 -4.21 7.92
N LEU A 76 1.89 -3.80 6.90
CA LEU A 76 0.46 -3.52 7.08
C LEU A 76 -0.32 -4.80 7.37
N TYR A 77 0.01 -5.93 6.74
CA TYR A 77 -0.57 -7.23 7.06
C TYR A 77 -0.24 -7.67 8.49
N GLU A 78 1.02 -7.51 8.93
CA GLU A 78 1.43 -7.77 10.31
C GLU A 78 0.61 -6.92 11.30
N ARG A 79 0.39 -5.64 10.99
CA ARG A 79 -0.49 -4.75 11.76
C ARG A 79 -1.93 -5.25 11.78
N MET A 80 -2.50 -5.60 10.63
CA MET A 80 -3.88 -6.12 10.54
C MET A 80 -4.07 -7.38 11.40
N VAL A 81 -3.11 -8.31 11.40
CA VAL A 81 -3.13 -9.49 12.26
C VAL A 81 -3.07 -9.09 13.74
N LYS A 82 -2.15 -8.21 14.11
CA LYS A 82 -1.98 -7.75 15.49
C LYS A 82 -3.21 -7.01 16.03
N GLU A 83 -3.86 -6.21 15.19
CA GLU A 83 -5.01 -5.37 15.54
C GLU A 83 -6.36 -6.08 15.30
N ASN A 84 -6.35 -7.35 14.85
CA ASN A 84 -7.53 -8.12 14.48
C ASN A 84 -8.43 -7.40 13.46
N ILE A 85 -7.83 -6.81 12.42
CA ILE A 85 -8.55 -6.19 11.29
C ILE A 85 -8.82 -7.28 10.25
N PRO A 86 -10.05 -7.82 10.14
CA PRO A 86 -10.34 -8.99 9.30
C PRO A 86 -10.45 -8.63 7.81
N LEU A 87 -10.74 -7.37 7.50
CA LEU A 87 -10.93 -6.86 6.15
C LEU A 87 -10.46 -5.40 6.11
N ALA A 88 -9.66 -5.08 5.10
CA ALA A 88 -9.25 -3.71 4.79
C ALA A 88 -9.12 -3.55 3.28
N LEU A 89 -9.26 -2.32 2.80
CA LEU A 89 -8.92 -1.95 1.43
C LEU A 89 -7.59 -1.20 1.44
N ILE A 90 -6.59 -1.76 0.78
CA ILE A 90 -5.24 -1.19 0.72
C ILE A 90 -5.02 -0.66 -0.69
N MET A 91 -4.67 0.62 -0.80
CA MET A 91 -4.42 1.33 -2.05
C MET A 91 -2.98 1.86 -2.07
N GLU A 92 -2.44 2.06 -3.27
CA GLU A 92 -1.20 2.80 -3.51
C GLU A 92 -1.50 4.26 -3.86
N ASP A 93 -0.50 5.14 -3.74
CA ASP A 93 -0.64 6.57 -3.99
C ASP A 93 -0.82 6.98 -5.45
N ASP A 94 -0.61 6.07 -6.40
CA ASP A 94 -0.75 6.27 -7.84
C ASP A 94 -2.08 5.74 -8.42
N ILE A 95 -3.02 5.34 -7.54
CA ILE A 95 -4.33 4.83 -7.93
C ILE A 95 -5.21 5.91 -8.59
N VAL A 96 -5.98 5.49 -9.60
CA VAL A 96 -7.02 6.31 -10.23
C VAL A 96 -8.38 5.67 -9.96
N LEU A 97 -9.25 6.40 -9.23
CA LEU A 97 -10.56 5.91 -8.81
C LEU A 97 -11.67 6.50 -9.68
N PRO A 98 -12.61 5.68 -10.19
CA PRO A 98 -13.80 6.20 -10.83
C PRO A 98 -14.72 6.88 -9.81
N LYS A 99 -15.55 7.83 -10.27
CA LYS A 99 -16.46 8.59 -9.40
C LYS A 99 -17.48 7.73 -8.65
N ASN A 100 -17.78 6.53 -9.16
CA ASN A 100 -18.72 5.60 -8.57
C ASN A 100 -18.04 4.44 -7.84
N PHE A 101 -16.76 4.56 -7.47
CA PHE A 101 -16.00 3.44 -6.89
C PHE A 101 -16.68 2.80 -5.65
N PHE A 102 -17.32 3.59 -4.78
CA PHE A 102 -18.04 3.08 -3.60
C PHE A 102 -19.55 2.98 -3.78
N THR A 103 -20.07 3.22 -4.98
CA THR A 103 -21.52 3.25 -5.23
C THR A 103 -21.86 2.41 -6.44
N ASN A 104 -22.80 1.49 -6.31
CA ASN A 104 -23.41 0.85 -7.48
C ASN A 104 -24.32 1.90 -8.15
N SER A 105 -23.83 2.52 -9.22
CA SER A 105 -24.67 3.32 -10.13
C SER A 105 -25.57 2.42 -10.95
#